data_AF-A0A833CG66-F1
#
_entry.id   AF-A0A833CG66-F1
#
_cell.length_a   1.000
_cell.length_b   1.000
_cell.length_c   1.000
_cell.angle_alpha   90.00
_cell.angle_beta   90.00
_cell.angle_gamma   90.00
#
_symmetry.space_group_name_H-M   'P 1'
#
loop_
_entity.id
_entity.type
_entity.pdbx_description
1 polymer ?
#
loop_
_entity_poly.entity_id
_entity_poly.type
_entity_poly.pdbx_seq_one_letter_code
_entity_poly.pdbx_strand_id
1 'polypeptide(L)'
;MIEIMTREQAKTFREQRLLEEQRKLAEQGISSAFEGKFLVTIGDSSCDYYNFKHFITTQIFGMGIDNFVQKTDWDKKEVIEYLATVDQDDDLWEEQVMDYFGGMEGNY
;
A
#
# COMPACT_ATOMS: atom_id res chain seq x y z
N MET A 1 38.83 -6.13 -0.54
CA MET A 1 38.20 -5.79 0.76
C MET A 1 36.72 -5.98 0.54
N ILE A 2 36.09 -6.99 1.15
CA ILE A 2 34.64 -7.14 1.05
C ILE A 2 34.08 -6.25 2.16
N GLU A 3 33.48 -5.13 1.80
CA GLU A 3 32.74 -4.31 2.78
C GLU A 3 31.53 -5.13 3.24
N ILE A 4 31.65 -5.71 4.43
CA ILE A 4 30.54 -6.42 5.06
C ILE A 4 29.62 -5.35 5.62
N MET A 5 28.49 -5.10 4.93
CA MET A 5 27.44 -4.25 5.47
C MET A 5 26.96 -4.80 6.81
N THR A 6 26.80 -3.93 7.80
CA THR A 6 26.10 -4.28 9.03
C THR A 6 24.63 -4.58 8.74
N ARG A 7 23.94 -5.27 9.65
CA ARG A 7 22.52 -5.59 9.51
C ARG A 7 21.66 -4.34 9.29
N GLU A 8 21.95 -3.26 9.98
CA GLU A 8 21.24 -1.99 9.83
C GLU A 8 21.51 -1.35 8.47
N GLN A 9 22.77 -1.35 8.02
CA GLN A 9 23.12 -0.84 6.68
C GLN A 9 22.45 -1.65 5.56
N ALA A 10 22.37 -2.97 5.69
CA ALA A 10 21.68 -3.83 4.73
C ALA A 10 20.16 -3.58 4.71
N LYS A 11 19.57 -3.31 5.87
CA LYS A 11 18.15 -2.94 5.99
C LYS A 11 17.87 -1.61 5.28
N THR A 12 18.64 -0.57 5.59
CA THR A 12 18.50 0.75 4.96
C THR A 12 18.70 0.68 3.45
N PHE A 13 19.71 -0.07 2.98
CA PHE A 13 19.94 -0.25 1.54
C PHE A 13 18.76 -0.92 0.83
N ARG A 14 18.18 -1.96 1.46
CA ARG A 14 16.99 -2.62 0.92
C ARG A 14 15.80 -1.67 0.84
N GLU A 15 15.55 -0.89 1.89
CA GLU A 15 14.45 0.08 1.94
C GLU A 15 14.61 1.15 0.85
N GLN A 16 15.81 1.71 0.70
CA GLN A 16 16.11 2.69 -0.35
C GLN A 16 15.90 2.12 -1.76
N ARG A 17 16.37 0.89 -2.00
CA ARG A 17 16.20 0.23 -3.29
C ARG A 17 14.72 0.00 -3.62
N LEU A 18 13.93 -0.43 -2.64
CA LEU A 18 12.49 -0.65 -2.83
C LEU A 18 11.74 0.67 -3.10
N LEU A 19 12.11 1.77 -2.44
CA LEU A 19 11.54 3.09 -2.71
C LEU A 19 11.92 3.60 -4.12
N GLU A 20 13.14 3.32 -4.57
CA GLU A 20 13.56 3.68 -5.94
C GLU A 20 12.79 2.86 -7.00
N GLU A 21 12.57 1.58 -6.73
CA GLU A 21 11.76 0.70 -7.58
C GLU A 21 10.30 1.16 -7.63
N GLN A 22 9.71 1.50 -6.48
CA GLN A 22 8.36 2.06 -6.39
C GLN A 22 8.21 3.35 -7.24
N ARG A 23 9.18 4.26 -7.19
CA ARG A 23 9.17 5.49 -8.01
C ARG A 23 9.24 5.19 -9.50
N LYS A 24 10.06 4.21 -9.92
CA LYS A 24 10.15 3.80 -11.33
C LYS A 24 8.84 3.20 -11.84
N LEU A 25 8.15 2.42 -11.00
CA LEU A 25 6.82 1.90 -11.32
C LEU A 25 5.81 3.04 -11.48
N ALA A 26 5.83 4.01 -10.56
CA ALA A 26 4.96 5.18 -10.67
C ALA A 26 5.19 5.96 -11.97
N GLU A 27 6.45 6.19 -12.38
CA GLU A 27 6.78 6.81 -13.66
C GLU A 27 6.28 6.04 -14.90
N GLN A 28 5.98 4.74 -14.75
CA GLN A 28 5.42 3.88 -15.78
C GLN A 28 3.88 3.79 -15.71
N GLY A 29 3.25 4.60 -14.85
CA GLY A 29 1.81 4.55 -14.61
C GLY A 29 1.37 3.33 -13.80
N ILE A 30 2.25 2.76 -12.97
CA ILE A 30 1.95 1.61 -12.12
C ILE A 30 1.89 2.06 -10.67
N SER A 31 0.69 1.99 -10.10
CA SER A 31 0.43 2.22 -8.68
C SER A 31 0.89 1.02 -7.85
N SER A 32 1.61 1.27 -6.75
CA SER A 32 2.17 0.22 -5.90
C SER A 32 2.18 0.59 -4.41
N ALA A 33 2.11 -0.40 -3.53
CA ALA A 33 2.13 -0.22 -2.07
C ALA A 33 2.97 -1.30 -1.37
N PHE A 34 3.18 -1.14 -0.06
CA PHE A 34 3.95 -2.10 0.73
C PHE A 34 3.05 -3.06 1.51
N GLU A 35 3.27 -4.36 1.31
CA GLU A 35 2.79 -5.42 2.21
C GLU A 35 3.98 -5.92 3.04
N GLY A 36 4.11 -5.41 4.26
CA GLY A 36 5.23 -5.74 5.15
C GLY A 36 6.59 -5.30 4.60
N LYS A 37 7.32 -6.20 3.92
CA LYS A 37 8.64 -5.92 3.30
C LYS A 37 8.65 -6.14 1.78
N PHE A 38 7.48 -6.29 1.19
CA PHE A 38 7.27 -6.57 -0.22
C PHE A 38 6.57 -5.38 -0.86
N LEU A 39 7.01 -5.04 -2.06
CA LEU A 39 6.34 -4.07 -2.91
C LEU A 39 5.33 -4.83 -3.77
N VAL A 40 4.08 -4.41 -3.78
CA VAL A 40 3.00 -5.05 -4.53
C VAL A 40 2.34 -4.04 -5.46
N THR A 41 1.95 -4.49 -6.65
CA THR A 41 1.16 -3.69 -7.58
C THR A 41 -0.26 -3.60 -7.06
N ILE A 42 -0.77 -2.39 -6.94
CA ILE A 42 -2.17 -2.10 -6.58
C ILE A 42 -2.92 -1.44 -7.74
N GLY A 43 -2.22 -1.23 -8.87
CA GLY A 43 -2.85 -0.72 -10.05
C GLY A 43 -1.94 -0.39 -11.22
N ASP A 44 -2.46 -0.36 -12.44
CA ASP A 44 -1.67 -0.10 -13.66
C ASP A 44 -2.40 0.73 -14.74
N SER A 45 -1.61 1.36 -15.61
CA SER A 45 -2.06 2.24 -16.70
C SER A 45 -2.92 1.56 -17.77
N SER A 46 -3.09 0.24 -17.70
CA SER A 46 -3.97 -0.56 -18.57
C SER A 46 -5.38 -0.76 -18.02
N CYS A 47 -5.69 -0.18 -16.86
CA CYS A 47 -6.99 -0.31 -16.21
C CYS A 47 -7.39 -1.73 -15.76
N ASP A 48 -6.42 -2.62 -15.57
CA ASP A 48 -6.67 -3.99 -15.08
C ASP A 48 -6.44 -4.03 -13.56
N TYR A 49 -7.39 -3.49 -12.78
CA TYR A 49 -7.17 -3.21 -11.35
C TYR A 49 -7.78 -4.24 -10.39
N TYR A 50 -6.97 -4.63 -9.40
CA TYR A 50 -7.43 -4.77 -8.01
C TYR A 50 -7.55 -3.36 -7.41
N ASN A 51 -8.74 -2.77 -7.47
CA ASN A 51 -9.14 -1.52 -6.80
C ASN A 51 -8.46 -1.33 -5.41
N PHE A 52 -8.10 -0.09 -5.04
CA PHE A 52 -7.55 0.28 -3.71
C PHE A 52 -8.33 -0.38 -2.55
N LYS A 53 -9.65 -0.47 -2.68
CA LYS A 53 -10.53 -1.20 -1.76
C LYS A 53 -10.11 -2.65 -1.55
N HIS A 54 -9.77 -3.41 -2.59
CA HIS A 54 -9.34 -4.81 -2.47
C HIS A 54 -8.01 -4.94 -1.73
N PHE A 55 -7.06 -4.06 -2.03
CA PHE A 55 -5.79 -4.02 -1.31
C PHE A 55 -6.01 -3.68 0.17
N ILE A 56 -6.75 -2.60 0.45
CA ILE A 56 -7.09 -2.19 1.82
C ILE A 56 -7.84 -3.29 2.57
N THR A 57 -8.83 -3.92 1.93
CA THR A 57 -9.57 -5.04 2.53
C THR A 57 -8.60 -6.13 2.99
N THR A 58 -7.65 -6.50 2.15
CA THR A 58 -6.63 -7.52 2.47
C THR A 58 -5.74 -7.06 3.63
N GLN A 59 -5.29 -5.80 3.63
CA GLN A 59 -4.47 -5.24 4.72
C GLN A 59 -5.23 -5.20 6.05
N ILE A 60 -6.50 -4.76 6.04
CA ILE A 60 -7.36 -4.70 7.23
C ILE A 60 -7.59 -6.10 7.79
N PHE A 61 -7.85 -7.11 6.94
CA PHE A 61 -7.99 -8.49 7.41
C PHE A 61 -6.68 -9.05 7.98
N GLY A 62 -5.54 -8.71 7.38
CA GLY A 62 -4.23 -9.12 7.89
C GLY A 62 -3.85 -8.49 9.23
N MET A 63 -4.18 -7.21 9.42
CA MET A 63 -3.86 -6.47 10.65
C MET A 63 -4.93 -6.58 11.75
N GLY A 64 -6.18 -6.85 11.36
CA GLY A 64 -7.37 -6.78 12.22
C GLY A 64 -8.02 -5.39 12.24
N ILE A 65 -9.36 -5.35 12.15
CA ILE A 65 -10.16 -4.10 12.11
C ILE A 65 -9.86 -3.18 13.30
N ASP A 66 -9.75 -3.73 14.51
CA ASP A 66 -9.48 -2.94 15.72
C ASP A 66 -8.11 -2.23 15.67
N ASN A 67 -7.11 -2.86 15.05
CA ASN A 67 -5.79 -2.25 14.88
C ASN A 67 -5.80 -1.18 13.79
N PHE A 68 -6.61 -1.35 12.74
CA PHE A 68 -6.78 -0.36 11.68
C PHE A 68 -7.38 0.94 12.25
N VAL A 69 -8.51 0.87 12.93
CA VAL A 69 -9.20 2.05 13.51
C VAL A 69 -8.43 2.72 14.65
N GLN A 70 -7.43 2.06 15.25
CA GLN A 70 -6.53 2.70 16.21
C GLN A 70 -5.42 3.49 15.52
N LYS A 71 -5.07 3.10 14.29
CA LYS A 71 -4.03 3.72 13.49
C LYS A 71 -4.58 4.85 12.63
N THR A 72 -5.86 4.81 12.28
CA THR A 72 -6.55 5.79 11.45
C THR A 72 -7.65 6.50 12.25
N ASP A 73 -8.21 7.57 11.71
CA ASP A 73 -9.35 8.28 12.31
C ASP A 73 -10.72 7.69 11.93
N TRP A 74 -10.74 6.49 11.35
CA TRP A 74 -11.97 5.86 10.86
C TRP A 74 -12.79 5.24 11.99
N ASP A 75 -14.12 5.38 11.90
CA ASP A 75 -15.03 4.68 12.79
C ASP A 75 -15.15 3.19 12.41
N LYS A 76 -15.18 2.33 13.43
CA LYS A 76 -15.24 0.87 13.24
C LYS A 76 -16.48 0.41 12.49
N LYS A 77 -17.64 1.03 12.76
CA LYS A 77 -18.89 0.69 12.09
C LYS A 77 -18.81 1.11 10.62
N GLU A 78 -18.29 2.31 10.34
CA GLU A 78 -18.08 2.79 8.97
C GLU A 78 -17.17 1.85 8.20
N VAL A 79 -16.01 1.45 8.75
CA VAL A 79 -15.11 0.48 8.11
C VAL A 79 -15.84 -0.81 7.75
N ILE A 80 -16.61 -1.39 8.67
CA ILE A 80 -17.35 -2.64 8.42
C ILE A 80 -18.39 -2.44 7.31
N GLU A 81 -19.13 -1.33 7.33
CA GLU A 81 -20.13 -1.02 6.31
C GLU A 81 -19.49 -0.88 4.93
N TYR A 82 -18.39 -0.12 4.82
CA TYR A 82 -17.66 0.05 3.56
C TYR A 82 -16.99 -1.23 3.04
N LEU A 83 -16.49 -2.10 3.93
CA LEU A 83 -15.98 -3.41 3.54
C LEU A 83 -17.10 -4.34 3.05
N ALA A 84 -18.32 -4.16 3.55
CA ALA A 84 -19.49 -4.95 3.16
C ALA A 84 -20.20 -4.41 1.91
N THR A 85 -19.95 -3.17 1.48
CA THR A 85 -20.53 -2.63 0.25
C THR A 85 -19.90 -3.28 -0.99
N VAL A 86 -20.70 -3.51 -2.01
CA VAL A 86 -20.22 -4.00 -3.32
C VAL A 86 -19.66 -2.85 -4.16
N ASP A 87 -20.12 -1.62 -3.91
CA ASP A 87 -19.70 -0.46 -4.68
C ASP A 87 -18.25 -0.07 -4.42
N GLN A 88 -17.64 0.37 -5.51
CA GLN A 88 -16.23 0.66 -5.72
C GLN A 88 -16.06 2.19 -5.79
N ASP A 89 -16.31 2.87 -4.67
CA ASP A 89 -15.90 4.28 -4.57
C ASP A 89 -14.41 4.29 -4.20
N ASP A 90 -13.58 4.28 -5.25
CA ASP A 90 -12.16 3.93 -5.20
C ASP A 90 -11.33 5.01 -4.49
N ASP A 91 -11.75 6.26 -4.65
CA ASP A 91 -11.12 7.46 -4.09
C ASP A 91 -11.19 7.48 -2.55
N LEU A 92 -12.19 6.83 -1.95
CA LEU A 92 -12.37 6.84 -0.49
C LEU A 92 -11.17 6.23 0.24
N TRP A 93 -10.49 5.26 -0.38
CA TRP A 93 -9.43 4.47 0.25
C TRP A 93 -8.02 4.93 -0.12
N GLU A 94 -7.90 5.89 -1.04
CA GLU A 94 -6.61 6.41 -1.52
C GLU A 94 -5.74 6.91 -0.37
N GLU A 95 -6.28 7.79 0.48
CA GLU A 95 -5.55 8.33 1.63
C GLU A 95 -5.00 7.22 2.52
N GLN A 96 -5.78 6.16 2.74
CA GLN A 96 -5.34 5.05 3.57
C GLN A 96 -4.21 4.25 2.91
N VAL A 97 -4.29 4.04 1.61
CA VAL A 97 -3.23 3.40 0.82
C VAL A 97 -1.95 4.22 0.89
N MET A 98 -2.04 5.53 0.63
CA MET A 98 -0.88 6.42 0.54
C MET A 98 -0.23 6.64 1.91
N ASP A 99 -1.01 6.95 2.94
CA ASP A 99 -0.47 7.39 4.23
C ASP A 99 -0.14 6.24 5.18
N TYR A 100 -0.85 5.10 5.09
CA TYR A 100 -0.71 4.01 6.06
C TYR A 100 -0.07 2.75 5.51
N PHE A 101 -0.21 2.51 4.21
CA PHE A 101 0.34 1.31 3.56
C PHE A 101 1.47 1.63 2.56
N GLY A 102 1.99 2.86 2.61
CA GLY A 102 3.12 3.29 1.81
C GLY A 102 2.84 3.19 0.32
N GLY A 103 1.62 3.54 -0.08
CA GLY A 103 1.19 3.61 -1.45
C GLY A 103 1.93 4.69 -2.24
N MET A 104 2.01 4.47 -3.55
CA MET A 104 2.43 5.45 -4.54
C MET A 104 1.57 5.25 -5.78
N GLU A 105 0.89 6.31 -6.18
CA GLU A 105 0.07 6.33 -7.39
C GLU A 105 0.96 6.38 -8.65
N GLY A 106 0.50 5.74 -9.72
CA GLY A 106 1.07 5.86 -11.05
C GLY A 106 0.86 7.24 -11.65
N ASN A 107 1.84 7.72 -12.42
CA ASN A 107 1.70 8.91 -13.25
C ASN A 107 0.93 8.53 -14.53
N TYR A 108 -0.38 8.78 -14.53
CA TYR A 108 -1.28 8.51 -15.67
C TYR A 108 -1.36 9.68 -16.66
#